data_AF-L0J6M8-F1
#
_entry.id   AF-L0J6M8-F1
#
_cell.length_a   1.000
_cell.length_b   1.000
_cell.length_c   1.000
_cell.angle_alpha   90.00
_cell.angle_beta   90.00
_cell.angle_gamma   90.00
#
_symmetry.space_group_name_H-M   'P 1'
#
loop_
_entity.id
_entity.type
_entity.pdbx_description
1 polymer ?
#
loop_
_entity_poly.entity_id
_entity_poly.type
_entity_poly.pdbx_seq_one_letter_code
_entity_poly.pdbx_strand_id
1 'polypeptide(L)'
;MPTQSARTVSAQPVRSGRSIRRVVPGLTAGQCFEIEVRPEVTGWAIRIPEIGAVAHASRRAAVEIMARKYIAARTGIPLGYITVIVRD
;
A
#
# COMPACT_ATOMS: atom_id res chain seq x y z
N MET A 1 58.59 3.22 -21.18
CA MET A 1 58.13 4.31 -22.08
C MET A 1 58.17 3.75 -23.49
N PRO A 2 57.01 3.58 -24.17
CA PRO A 2 56.17 4.68 -24.59
C PRO A 2 54.74 4.64 -24.02
N THR A 3 53.93 5.54 -24.54
CA THR A 3 52.93 6.36 -23.83
C THR A 3 51.55 6.21 -24.47
N GLN A 4 50.53 6.61 -23.71
CA GLN A 4 49.18 7.02 -24.15
C GLN A 4 48.16 5.91 -24.43
N SER A 5 47.29 5.67 -23.44
CA SER A 5 45.95 5.13 -23.67
C SER A 5 44.95 6.28 -23.58
N ALA A 6 44.31 6.56 -24.69
CA ALA A 6 43.57 7.78 -24.95
C ALA A 6 42.07 7.60 -24.67
N ARG A 7 41.50 8.70 -24.13
CA ARG A 7 40.12 9.17 -24.30
C ARG A 7 39.01 8.44 -23.55
N THR A 8 38.81 8.96 -22.34
CA THR A 8 37.53 9.25 -21.68
C THR A 8 36.45 9.71 -22.66
N VAL A 9 35.36 8.95 -22.77
CA VAL A 9 34.01 9.50 -23.02
C VAL A 9 33.05 8.69 -22.15
N SER A 10 32.96 9.08 -20.88
CA SER A 10 31.89 8.59 -20.00
C SER A 10 30.62 9.34 -20.39
N ALA A 11 29.80 8.70 -21.22
CA ALA A 11 28.46 9.16 -21.51
C ALA A 11 27.67 9.16 -20.19
N GLN A 12 27.37 10.33 -19.64
CA GLN A 12 26.44 10.47 -18.53
C GLN A 12 25.03 10.21 -19.06
N PRO A 13 24.32 9.16 -18.59
CA PRO A 13 22.89 9.11 -18.82
C PRO A 13 22.25 10.20 -17.95
N VAL A 14 21.68 11.21 -18.62
CA VAL A 14 20.68 12.11 -18.07
C VAL A 14 19.54 11.26 -17.53
N ARG A 15 19.62 10.90 -16.25
CA ARG A 15 18.59 10.09 -15.60
C ARG A 15 17.45 11.03 -15.25
N SER A 16 16.58 11.15 -16.26
CA SER A 16 15.19 11.57 -16.19
C SER A 16 14.60 11.35 -14.81
N GLY A 17 14.02 12.42 -14.26
CA GLY A 17 13.52 12.53 -12.90
C GLY A 17 12.70 11.32 -12.48
N ARG A 18 13.35 10.39 -11.76
CA ARG A 18 12.62 9.42 -10.97
C ARG A 18 12.00 10.19 -9.82
N SER A 19 10.69 10.45 -9.94
CA SER A 19 9.83 10.72 -8.80
C SER A 19 10.23 9.75 -7.69
N ILE A 20 10.88 10.30 -6.65
CA ILE A 20 11.36 9.54 -5.52
C ILE A 20 10.09 9.08 -4.80
N ARG A 21 9.61 7.88 -5.12
CA ARG A 21 8.72 7.16 -4.21
C ARG A 21 9.54 7.03 -2.94
N ARG A 22 9.15 7.79 -1.91
CA ARG A 22 9.64 7.62 -0.54
C ARG A 22 9.37 6.18 -0.16
N VAL A 23 10.36 5.31 -0.34
CA VAL A 23 10.35 3.97 0.21
C VAL A 23 10.64 4.18 1.69
N VAL A 24 9.57 4.21 2.50
CA VAL A 24 9.68 4.21 3.95
C VAL A 24 10.36 2.89 4.33
N PRO A 25 11.58 2.89 4.86
CA PRO A 25 12.29 1.66 5.22
C PRO A 25 11.54 1.05 6.42
N GLY A 26 10.82 -0.05 6.19
CA GLY A 26 10.04 -0.73 7.23
C GLY A 26 8.71 -1.31 6.76
N LEU A 27 8.20 -0.93 5.58
CA LEU A 27 7.02 -1.56 4.98
C LEU A 27 7.43 -2.85 4.27
N THR A 28 7.72 -3.89 5.06
CA THR A 28 7.77 -5.28 4.59
C THR A 28 6.48 -5.58 3.83
N ALA A 29 6.60 -6.25 2.68
CA ALA A 29 5.54 -6.48 1.71
C ALA A 29 4.17 -6.77 2.33
N GLY A 30 3.14 -6.02 1.90
CA GLY A 30 1.71 -6.33 2.07
C GLY A 30 1.28 -6.69 3.50
N GLN A 31 0.93 -5.70 4.33
CA GLN A 31 0.29 -6.01 5.61
C GLN A 31 -1.11 -6.59 5.35
N CYS A 32 -1.32 -7.81 5.79
CA CYS A 32 -2.62 -8.48 5.72
C CYS A 32 -3.44 -8.15 6.96
N PHE A 33 -4.65 -7.67 6.73
CA PHE A 33 -5.61 -7.39 7.78
C PHE A 33 -6.80 -8.31 7.60
N GLU A 34 -7.09 -9.10 8.62
CA GLU A 34 -8.31 -9.87 8.67
C GLU A 34 -9.46 -8.95 9.07
N ILE A 35 -10.55 -8.99 8.30
CA ILE A 35 -11.76 -8.26 8.60
C ILE A 35 -12.93 -9.21 8.71
N GLU A 36 -13.74 -9.01 9.74
CA GLU A 36 -15.03 -9.67 9.86
C GLU A 36 -16.07 -8.81 9.15
N VAL A 37 -16.86 -9.43 8.28
CA VAL A 37 -17.90 -8.73 7.53
C VAL A 37 -19.24 -9.31 7.90
N ARG A 38 -20.12 -8.49 8.48
CA ARG A 38 -21.46 -8.91 8.89
C ARG A 38 -22.53 -8.13 8.13
N PRO A 39 -23.59 -8.79 7.63
CA PRO A 39 -24.73 -8.08 7.07
C PRO A 39 -25.43 -7.29 8.18
N GLU A 40 -25.77 -6.04 7.88
CA GLU A 40 -26.44 -5.11 8.78
C GLU A 40 -27.67 -4.50 8.07
N VAL A 41 -28.60 -3.92 8.82
CA VAL A 41 -29.90 -3.41 8.31
C VAL A 41 -29.73 -2.43 7.15
N THR A 42 -28.66 -1.63 7.15
CA THR A 42 -28.40 -0.58 6.14
C THR A 42 -27.22 -0.91 5.21
N GLY A 43 -26.65 -2.12 5.30
CA GLY A 43 -25.48 -2.49 4.52
C GLY A 43 -24.64 -3.60 5.16
N TRP A 44 -23.34 -3.35 5.28
CA TRP A 44 -22.35 -4.29 5.77
C TRP A 44 -21.50 -3.62 6.84
N ALA A 45 -21.48 -4.22 8.03
CA ALA A 45 -20.57 -3.86 9.10
C ALA A 45 -19.24 -4.56 8.88
N ILE A 46 -18.16 -3.79 8.97
CA ILE A 46 -16.78 -4.23 8.75
C ILE A 46 -16.04 -4.04 10.06
N ARG A 47 -15.65 -5.13 10.70
CA ARG A 47 -14.87 -5.08 11.94
C ARG A 47 -13.44 -5.47 11.64
N ILE A 48 -12.51 -4.64 12.07
CA ILE A 48 -11.07 -4.79 11.87
C ILE A 48 -10.46 -5.02 13.26
N PRO A 49 -10.43 -6.27 13.77
CA PRO A 49 -9.96 -6.57 15.12
C PRO A 49 -8.52 -6.10 15.36
N GLU A 50 -7.66 -6.22 14.35
CA GLU A 50 -6.24 -5.80 14.35
C GLU A 50 -6.02 -4.35 14.84
N ILE A 51 -6.93 -3.44 14.51
CA ILE A 51 -6.83 -2.02 14.87
C ILE A 51 -8.00 -1.56 15.75
N GLY A 52 -8.83 -2.49 16.23
CA GLY A 52 -10.04 -2.21 17.01
C GLY A 52 -11.03 -1.29 16.30
N ALA A 53 -11.06 -1.30 14.97
CA ALA A 53 -11.88 -0.37 14.19
C ALA A 53 -13.16 -1.03 13.65
N VAL A 54 -14.19 -0.21 13.48
CA VAL A 54 -15.43 -0.59 12.81
C VAL A 54 -15.71 0.42 11.70
N ALA A 55 -15.97 -0.09 10.50
CA ALA A 55 -16.34 0.69 9.33
C ALA A 55 -17.64 0.14 8.74
N HIS A 56 -18.41 0.96 8.05
CA HIS A 56 -19.66 0.54 7.42
C HIS A 56 -19.58 0.75 5.90
N ALA A 57 -20.15 -0.18 5.14
CA ALA A 57 -20.25 -0.06 3.69
C ALA A 57 -21.66 -0.41 3.21
N SER A 58 -22.16 0.34 2.24
CA SER A 58 -23.49 0.10 1.67
C SER A 58 -23.55 -1.14 0.76
N ARG A 59 -22.41 -1.64 0.28
CA ARG A 59 -22.31 -2.76 -0.67
C ARG A 59 -21.13 -3.66 -0.31
N ARG A 60 -21.26 -4.97 -0.48
CA ARG A 60 -20.15 -5.94 -0.26
C ARG A 60 -18.92 -5.63 -1.10
N ALA A 61 -19.10 -5.20 -2.35
CA ALA A 61 -18.00 -4.77 -3.21
C ALA A 61 -17.26 -3.51 -2.69
N ALA A 62 -17.93 -2.68 -1.89
CA ALA A 62 -17.32 -1.50 -1.28
C ALA A 62 -16.64 -1.81 0.06
N VAL A 63 -16.92 -2.97 0.67
CA VAL A 63 -16.34 -3.37 1.97
C VAL A 63 -14.83 -3.40 1.91
N GLU A 64 -14.26 -4.09 0.94
CA GLU A 64 -12.82 -4.26 0.83
C GLU A 64 -12.09 -2.92 0.60
N ILE A 65 -12.63 -2.09 -0.30
CA ILE A 65 -12.08 -0.76 -0.58
C ILE A 65 -12.21 0.15 0.64
N MET A 66 -13.33 0.09 1.36
CA MET A 66 -13.52 0.90 2.55
C MET A 66 -12.63 0.47 3.70
N ALA A 67 -12.47 -0.83 3.93
CA ALA A 67 -11.52 -1.36 4.89
C ALA A 67 -10.10 -0.87 4.59
N ARG A 68 -9.64 -1.01 3.33
CA ARG A 68 -8.31 -0.54 2.91
C ARG A 68 -8.14 0.96 3.11
N LYS A 69 -9.12 1.78 2.74
CA LYS A 69 -9.09 3.24 2.94
C LYS A 69 -9.04 3.62 4.41
N TYR A 70 -9.83 2.95 5.24
CA TYR A 70 -9.86 3.22 6.67
C TYR A 70 -8.52 2.85 7.33
N ILE A 71 -7.98 1.66 7.02
CA ILE A 71 -6.68 1.21 7.51
C ILE A 71 -5.60 2.19 7.04
N ALA A 72 -5.55 2.55 5.76
CA ALA A 72 -4.59 3.51 5.22
C ALA A 72 -4.61 4.85 5.95
N ALA A 73 -5.80 5.39 6.20
CA ALA A 73 -5.97 6.65 6.92
C ALA A 73 -5.53 6.55 8.38
N ARG A 74 -5.72 5.37 9.02
CA ARG A 74 -5.42 5.15 10.43
C ARG A 74 -3.95 4.83 10.69
N THR A 75 -3.33 4.03 9.82
CA THR A 75 -1.95 3.54 9.98
C THR A 75 -0.93 4.35 9.18
N GLY A 76 -1.39 5.18 8.23
CA GLY A 76 -0.52 5.89 7.30
C GLY A 76 0.07 5.00 6.20
N ILE A 77 -0.41 3.76 6.09
CA ILE A 77 0.10 2.80 5.12
C ILE A 77 -0.55 3.03 3.76
N PRO A 78 0.22 3.09 2.68
CA PRO A 78 -0.34 3.22 1.34
C PRO A 78 -1.28 2.05 0.98
N LEU A 79 -2.43 2.36 0.37
CA LEU A 79 -3.45 1.38 -0.06
C LEU A 79 -2.90 0.16 -0.82
N GLY A 80 -1.85 0.34 -1.62
CA GLY A 80 -1.23 -0.73 -2.40
C GLY A 80 -0.41 -1.74 -1.58
N TYR A 81 -0.25 -1.48 -0.28
CA TYR A 81 0.47 -2.33 0.68
C TYR A 81 -0.48 -2.93 1.73
N ILE A 82 -1.78 -2.68 1.60
CA ILE A 82 -2.81 -3.20 2.51
C ILE A 82 -3.55 -4.31 1.77
N THR A 83 -3.41 -5.53 2.27
CA THR A 83 -4.18 -6.70 1.82
C THR A 83 -5.28 -6.95 2.84
N VAL A 84 -6.49 -7.19 2.37
CA VAL A 84 -7.63 -7.42 3.26
C VAL A 84 -8.17 -8.82 3.02
N ILE A 85 -8.31 -9.58 4.09
CA ILE A 85 -8.86 -10.94 4.06
C ILE A 85 -10.22 -10.88 4.74
N VAL A 86 -11.27 -11.17 3.98
CA VAL A 86 -12.65 -11.20 4.50
C VAL A 86 -12.90 -12.54 5.15
N ARG A 87 -13.32 -12.54 6.42
CA ARG A 87 -13.99 -13.66 7.06
C ARG A 87 -15.50 -13.42 7.09
N ASP A 88 -16.22 -14.41 6.56
CA ASP A 88 -17.68 -14.49 6.54
C ASP A 88 -18.17 -15.29 7.76
#